data_AF-A0AAV5S4X2-F1
#
_entry.id   AF-A0AAV5S4X2-F1
#
_cell.length_a   1.000
_cell.length_b   1.000
_cell.length_c   1.000
_cell.angle_alpha   90.00
_cell.angle_beta   90.00
_cell.angle_gamma   90.00
#
_symmetry.space_group_name_H-M   'P 1'
#
loop_
_entity.id
_entity.type
_entity.pdbx_description
1 polymer ?
#
loop_
_entity_poly.entity_id
_entity_poly.type
_entity_poly.pdbx_seq_one_letter_code
_entity_poly.pdbx_strand_id
1 'polypeptide(L)'
;MIKEKLSDVNGSFSYLLHTPPPQRLNVLLYTSIWLWYFIVRYLQKYNVEISNVLLLRNYGDLHVAPTNKQLLQYARSFVAKVTKIFVPIHFIYQIIYHTWDDESLSGLYYTVYHSLPLAQFVVLVTLIIKESTIIKYCSRRLLLIESKPRSMRNVYILLSDSLTSFNRPLIDFTLFSSLLFGKPFLNLDLFLSTIPSGVRIFQCIREYFIMNDTEHLFNAGKYSSNIPIIACTWYMRTHSDSEIPKSFYPIQIWLLLLNSAYTFFWDVRMDWTITSVITLRKSKLTFAPKVYHFAIVADFILRFWWLWIIFYTQNSASKFIFFSSELYYFEVIRRANWIIFKLESEYVNRPIKS
;
A
#
# COMPACT_ATOMS: atom_id res chain seq x y z
N MET A 1 5.63 17.47 29.70
CA MET A 1 4.76 18.59 29.27
C MET A 1 4.12 18.45 27.86
N ILE A 2 4.67 17.65 26.92
CA ILE A 2 4.03 17.39 25.60
C ILE A 2 3.02 16.22 25.64
N LYS A 3 3.22 15.24 26.54
CA LYS A 3 2.30 14.11 26.76
C LYS A 3 0.95 14.51 27.39
N GLU A 4 0.94 15.44 28.36
CA GLU A 4 -0.27 15.83 29.09
C GLU A 4 -1.31 16.58 28.25
N LYS A 5 -0.92 17.21 27.13
CA LYS A 5 -1.89 17.88 26.24
C LYS A 5 -2.56 16.96 25.22
N LEU A 6 -2.17 15.67 25.20
CA LEU A 6 -2.71 14.64 24.30
C LEU A 6 -3.49 13.55 25.05
N SER A 7 -3.41 13.49 26.39
CA SER A 7 -4.04 12.45 27.22
C SER A 7 -5.51 12.69 27.55
N ASP A 8 -6.03 13.90 27.39
CA ASP A 8 -7.29 14.27 28.06
C ASP A 8 -8.57 14.01 27.27
N VAL A 9 -8.52 13.47 26.05
CA VAL A 9 -9.75 13.11 25.33
C VAL A 9 -9.52 11.88 24.45
N ASN A 10 -9.62 10.68 25.05
CA ASN A 10 -10.29 9.49 24.51
C ASN A 10 -9.76 8.22 25.17
N GLY A 11 -10.63 7.57 25.97
CA GLY A 11 -10.29 6.37 26.73
C GLY A 11 -9.81 5.20 25.89
N SER A 12 -9.05 4.31 26.54
CA SER A 12 -8.76 2.89 26.33
C SER A 12 -8.54 2.35 24.90
N PHE A 13 -9.39 2.70 23.93
CA PHE A 13 -9.30 2.34 22.52
C PHE A 13 -8.26 3.16 21.73
N SER A 14 -7.99 4.40 22.16
CA SER A 14 -6.97 5.26 21.55
C SER A 14 -5.56 4.66 21.65
N TYR A 15 -5.23 4.03 22.77
CA TYR A 15 -3.90 3.46 23.04
C TYR A 15 -3.55 2.26 22.14
N LEU A 16 -4.54 1.50 21.66
CA LEU A 16 -4.29 0.35 20.78
C LEU A 16 -4.03 0.76 19.32
N LEU A 17 -4.58 1.90 18.89
CA LEU A 17 -4.48 2.41 17.52
C LEU A 17 -3.30 3.37 17.33
N HIS A 18 -2.83 4.02 18.40
CA HIS A 18 -1.71 4.95 18.34
C HIS A 18 -0.36 4.22 18.28
N THR A 19 -0.13 3.47 17.20
CA THR A 19 1.15 2.81 16.93
C THR A 19 2.19 3.86 16.53
N PRO A 20 3.38 3.88 17.17
CA PRO A 20 4.46 4.77 16.78
C PRO A 20 4.79 4.64 15.28
N PRO A 21 5.12 5.75 14.58
CA PRO A 21 5.45 5.72 13.16
C PRO A 21 6.37 4.56 12.71
N PRO A 22 7.48 4.24 13.41
CA PRO A 22 8.34 3.13 12.99
C PRO A 22 7.71 1.74 13.15
N GLN A 23 6.90 1.55 14.18
CA GLN A 23 6.22 0.28 14.41
C GLN A 23 5.02 0.10 13.47
N ARG A 24 4.48 1.21 12.96
CA ARG A 24 3.32 1.23 12.06
C ARG A 24 3.58 0.49 10.76
N LEU A 25 4.77 0.63 10.16
CA LEU A 25 5.12 -0.13 8.95
C LEU A 25 5.02 -1.65 9.21
N ASN A 26 5.54 -2.10 10.36
CA ASN A 26 5.49 -3.51 10.73
C ASN A 26 4.05 -4.00 10.97
N VAL A 27 3.21 -3.19 11.63
CA VAL A 27 1.78 -3.49 11.80
C VAL A 27 1.05 -3.53 10.46
N LEU A 28 1.36 -2.63 9.53
CA LEU A 28 0.75 -2.62 8.19
C LEU A 28 1.19 -3.82 7.35
N LEU A 29 2.46 -4.23 7.43
CA LEU A 29 2.94 -5.47 6.81
C LEU A 29 2.29 -6.71 7.43
N TYR A 30 2.14 -6.75 8.75
CA TYR A 30 1.41 -7.82 9.42
C TYR A 30 -0.06 -7.87 8.97
N THR A 31 -0.72 -6.71 8.92
CA THR A 31 -2.09 -6.56 8.44
C THR A 31 -2.22 -7.01 6.98
N SER A 32 -1.27 -6.68 6.10
CA SER A 32 -1.33 -7.08 4.70
C SER A 32 -1.21 -8.61 4.50
N ILE A 33 -0.47 -9.31 5.37
CA ILE A 33 -0.40 -10.78 5.39
C ILE A 33 -1.77 -11.37 5.76
N TRP A 34 -2.45 -10.81 6.76
CA TRP A 34 -3.83 -11.20 7.11
C TRP A 34 -4.82 -10.89 6.00
N LEU A 35 -4.72 -9.72 5.38
CA LEU A 35 -5.56 -9.32 4.26
C LEU A 35 -5.35 -10.26 3.07
N TRP A 36 -4.12 -10.68 2.78
CA TRP A 36 -3.87 -11.68 1.74
C TRP A 36 -4.59 -13.01 2.04
N TYR A 37 -4.51 -13.51 3.28
CA TYR A 37 -5.29 -14.69 3.68
C TYR A 37 -6.80 -14.49 3.52
N PHE A 38 -7.31 -13.32 3.92
CA PHE A 38 -8.71 -12.97 3.74
C PHE A 38 -9.11 -12.95 2.26
N ILE A 39 -8.30 -12.33 1.39
CA ILE A 39 -8.53 -12.25 -0.06
C ILE A 39 -8.61 -13.67 -0.65
N VAL A 40 -7.66 -14.54 -0.33
CA VAL A 40 -7.65 -15.93 -0.81
C VAL A 40 -8.91 -16.66 -0.36
N ARG A 41 -9.29 -16.53 0.92
CA ARG A 41 -10.51 -17.13 1.48
C ARG A 41 -11.77 -16.60 0.81
N TYR A 42 -11.85 -15.28 0.60
CA TYR A 42 -12.99 -14.60 0.03
C TYR A 42 -13.20 -15.01 -1.42
N LEU A 43 -12.15 -14.96 -2.25
CA LEU A 43 -12.21 -15.37 -3.66
C LEU A 43 -12.56 -16.87 -3.80
N GLN A 44 -12.00 -17.72 -2.94
CA GLN A 44 -12.34 -19.15 -2.94
C GLN A 44 -13.82 -19.41 -2.60
N LYS A 45 -14.42 -18.63 -1.69
CA LYS A 45 -15.85 -18.72 -1.36
C LYS A 45 -16.74 -18.51 -2.59
N TYR A 46 -16.31 -17.69 -3.55
CA TYR A 46 -17.02 -17.43 -4.80
C TYR A 46 -16.48 -18.23 -5.99
N ASN A 47 -15.71 -19.30 -5.74
CA ASN A 47 -15.13 -20.18 -6.76
C ASN A 47 -14.23 -19.44 -7.78
N VAL A 48 -13.58 -18.35 -7.37
CA VAL A 48 -12.55 -17.68 -8.19
C VAL A 48 -11.23 -18.39 -7.98
N GLU A 49 -10.69 -18.99 -9.05
CA GLU A 49 -9.45 -19.76 -8.98
C GLU A 49 -8.22 -18.86 -9.17
N ILE A 50 -7.54 -18.53 -8.07
CA ILE A 50 -6.39 -17.60 -8.08
C ILE A 50 -5.21 -18.19 -8.86
N SER A 51 -4.99 -19.51 -8.79
CA SER A 51 -3.94 -20.22 -9.54
C SER A 51 -4.06 -20.08 -11.07
N ASN A 52 -5.25 -19.70 -11.57
CA ASN A 52 -5.46 -19.47 -12.99
C ASN A 52 -5.02 -18.07 -13.43
N VAL A 53 -5.02 -17.11 -12.51
CA VAL A 53 -4.69 -15.71 -12.76
C VAL A 53 -3.26 -15.39 -12.37
N LEU A 54 -2.81 -15.92 -11.24
CA LEU A 54 -1.46 -15.76 -10.74
C LEU A 54 -0.65 -17.00 -11.05
N LEU A 55 0.50 -16.81 -11.68
CA LEU A 55 1.50 -17.86 -11.77
C LEU A 55 2.16 -18.02 -10.41
N LEU A 56 1.86 -19.16 -9.78
CA LEU A 56 2.31 -19.52 -8.44
C LEU A 56 3.52 -20.48 -8.47
N ARG A 57 4.33 -20.46 -9.54
CA ARG A 57 5.56 -21.26 -9.69
C ARG A 57 6.59 -20.58 -10.58
N ASN A 58 7.86 -20.96 -10.41
CA ASN A 58 8.90 -20.65 -11.38
C ASN A 58 8.87 -21.65 -12.55
N TYR A 59 9.37 -21.24 -13.71
CA TYR A 59 9.30 -21.98 -14.99
C TYR A 59 10.12 -23.31 -15.04
N GLY A 60 10.57 -23.86 -13.92
CA GLY A 60 11.34 -25.11 -13.86
C GLY A 60 10.78 -26.18 -12.93
N ASP A 61 9.71 -25.89 -12.18
CA ASP A 61 9.15 -26.86 -11.24
C ASP A 61 8.21 -27.85 -11.95
N LEU A 62 8.56 -29.14 -11.90
CA LEU A 62 7.75 -30.26 -12.40
C LEU A 62 6.48 -30.52 -11.57
N HIS A 63 6.31 -29.83 -10.43
CA HIS A 63 5.16 -30.01 -9.55
C HIS A 63 3.87 -29.38 -10.10
N VAL A 64 2.75 -30.04 -9.82
CA VAL A 64 1.40 -29.55 -10.11
C VAL A 64 1.17 -28.24 -9.36
N ALA A 65 0.58 -27.25 -10.03
CA ALA A 65 0.26 -25.97 -9.40
C ALA A 65 -0.63 -26.19 -8.15
N PRO A 66 -0.41 -25.44 -7.07
CA PRO A 66 -1.18 -25.62 -5.85
C PRO A 66 -2.66 -25.33 -6.12
N THR A 67 -3.52 -26.24 -5.66
CA THR A 67 -4.97 -26.06 -5.69
C THR A 67 -5.38 -24.87 -4.80
N ASN A 68 -6.54 -24.27 -5.05
CA ASN A 68 -7.04 -23.17 -4.21
C ASN A 68 -7.14 -23.56 -2.72
N LYS A 69 -7.46 -24.82 -2.42
CA LYS A 69 -7.46 -25.35 -1.04
C LYS A 69 -6.06 -25.34 -0.43
N GLN A 70 -5.05 -25.78 -1.18
CA GLN A 70 -3.65 -25.73 -0.74
C GLN A 70 -3.17 -24.29 -0.53
N LEU A 71 -3.52 -23.37 -1.43
CA LEU A 71 -3.20 -21.95 -1.28
C LEU A 71 -3.79 -21.35 -0.01
N LEU A 72 -5.06 -21.65 0.29
CA LEU A 72 -5.69 -21.21 1.53
C LEU A 72 -4.98 -21.81 2.75
N GLN A 73 -4.59 -23.08 2.70
CA GLN A 73 -3.87 -23.74 3.79
C GLN A 73 -2.47 -23.15 4.00
N TYR A 74 -1.74 -22.85 2.92
CA TYR A 74 -0.44 -22.18 2.99
C TYR A 74 -0.58 -20.77 3.56
N ALA A 75 -1.54 -19.98 3.07
CA ALA A 75 -1.81 -18.64 3.60
C ALA A 75 -2.18 -18.68 5.10
N ARG A 76 -3.04 -19.62 5.52
CA ARG A 76 -3.41 -19.80 6.93
C ARG A 76 -2.21 -20.17 7.80
N SER A 77 -1.40 -21.13 7.34
CA SER A 77 -0.22 -21.61 8.07
C SER A 77 0.82 -20.50 8.22
N PHE A 78 1.03 -19.72 7.16
CA PHE A 78 1.94 -18.57 7.18
C PHE A 78 1.46 -17.47 8.12
N VAL A 79 0.18 -17.10 8.07
CA VAL A 79 -0.44 -16.14 9.01
C VAL A 79 -0.25 -16.58 10.46
N ALA A 80 -0.48 -17.87 10.76
CA ALA A 80 -0.31 -18.40 12.11
C ALA A 80 1.16 -18.33 12.57
N LYS A 81 2.11 -18.69 11.70
CA LYS A 81 3.55 -18.59 11.96
C LYS A 81 3.99 -17.14 12.23
N VAL A 82 3.58 -16.21 11.37
CA VAL A 82 3.90 -14.79 11.52
C VAL A 82 3.27 -14.22 12.78
N THR A 83 2.01 -14.56 13.08
CA THR A 83 1.31 -14.08 14.29
C THR A 83 2.03 -14.50 15.57
N LYS A 84 2.50 -15.76 15.65
CA LYS A 84 3.26 -16.25 16.81
C LYS A 84 4.57 -15.50 17.05
N ILE A 85 5.20 -14.98 16.00
CA ILE A 85 6.47 -14.24 16.07
C ILE A 85 6.20 -12.74 16.30
N PHE A 86 5.28 -12.16 15.54
CA PHE A 86 5.03 -10.73 15.49
C PHE A 86 4.37 -10.19 16.76
N VAL A 87 3.29 -10.83 17.22
CA VAL A 87 2.45 -10.30 18.31
C VAL A 87 3.22 -10.13 19.63
N PRO A 88 4.02 -11.12 20.09
CA PRO A 88 4.80 -10.95 21.33
C PRO A 88 5.80 -9.79 21.24
N ILE A 89 6.54 -9.69 20.13
CA ILE A 89 7.53 -8.62 19.91
C ILE A 89 6.84 -7.25 19.85
N HIS A 90 5.69 -7.16 19.17
CA HIS A 90 4.91 -5.94 19.11
C HIS A 90 4.43 -5.51 20.50
N PHE A 91 3.93 -6.45 21.30
CA PHE A 91 3.47 -6.15 22.66
C PHE A 91 4.61 -5.67 23.57
N ILE A 92 5.79 -6.31 23.48
CA ILE A 92 7.00 -5.86 24.18
C ILE A 92 7.36 -4.43 23.78
N TYR A 93 7.36 -4.14 22.47
CA TYR A 93 7.65 -2.79 21.98
C TYR A 93 6.63 -1.76 22.48
N GLN A 94 5.34 -2.12 22.52
CA GLN A 94 4.29 -1.24 23.05
C GLN A 94 4.49 -0.95 24.54
N ILE A 95 4.86 -1.96 25.34
CA ILE A 95 5.19 -1.74 26.75
C ILE A 95 6.34 -0.74 26.87
N ILE A 96 7.45 -0.98 26.16
CA ILE A 96 8.61 -0.07 26.13
C ILE A 96 8.16 1.34 25.74
N TYR A 97 7.38 1.49 24.67
CA TYR A 97 6.90 2.81 24.22
C TYR A 97 6.08 3.54 25.29
N HIS A 98 5.21 2.84 26.03
CA HIS A 98 4.35 3.46 27.04
C HIS A 98 5.09 3.74 28.35
N THR A 99 6.07 2.91 28.73
CA THR A 99 6.92 3.11 29.91
C THR A 99 8.01 4.16 29.70
N TRP A 100 8.16 4.66 28.47
CA TRP A 100 9.08 5.75 28.17
C TRP A 100 8.66 7.03 28.91
N ASP A 101 9.55 7.52 29.78
CA ASP A 101 9.51 8.88 30.32
C ASP A 101 10.68 9.69 29.76
N ASP A 102 10.42 10.93 29.32
CA ASP A 102 11.38 11.76 28.57
C ASP A 102 12.58 12.21 29.42
N GLU A 103 12.47 12.15 30.76
CA GLU A 103 13.44 12.75 31.67
C GLU A 103 14.53 11.80 32.20
N SER A 104 14.41 10.48 31.98
CA SER A 104 15.42 9.52 32.43
C SER A 104 15.83 8.55 31.32
N LEU A 105 17.01 8.73 30.72
CA LEU A 105 17.49 7.76 29.74
C LEU A 105 18.97 7.43 29.91
N SER A 106 19.22 6.13 30.11
CA SER A 106 20.46 5.47 29.76
C SER A 106 20.54 5.29 28.24
N GLY A 107 21.74 5.41 27.65
CA GLY A 107 21.92 5.26 26.19
C GLY A 107 21.41 3.93 25.62
N LEU A 108 21.36 2.87 26.44
CA LEU A 108 20.83 1.56 26.05
C LEU A 108 19.35 1.61 25.66
N TYR A 109 18.52 2.37 26.39
CA TYR A 109 17.08 2.43 26.13
C TYR A 109 16.77 3.10 24.78
N TYR A 110 17.50 4.17 24.46
CA TYR A 110 17.43 4.85 23.16
C TYR A 110 17.76 3.88 22.02
N THR A 111 18.84 3.12 22.17
CA THR A 111 19.25 2.12 21.17
C THR A 111 18.22 1.02 20.99
N VAL A 112 17.66 0.48 22.07
CA VAL A 112 16.63 -0.58 22.00
C VAL A 112 15.36 -0.06 21.33
N TYR A 113 14.88 1.13 21.70
CA TYR A 113 13.67 1.72 21.14
C TYR A 113 13.77 1.94 19.62
N HIS A 114 14.92 2.40 19.12
CA HIS A 114 15.11 2.64 17.69
C HIS A 114 15.47 1.37 16.89
N SER A 115 16.13 0.39 17.50
CA SER A 115 16.55 -0.84 16.82
C SER A 115 15.47 -1.92 16.77
N LEU A 116 14.55 -1.99 17.74
CA LEU A 116 13.55 -3.06 17.82
C LEU A 116 12.57 -3.07 16.64
N PRO A 117 11.99 -1.93 16.19
CA PRO A 117 11.16 -1.90 14.99
C PRO A 117 11.93 -2.32 13.72
N LEU A 118 13.21 -1.93 13.62
CA LEU A 118 14.06 -2.32 12.49
C LEU A 118 14.34 -3.82 12.48
N ALA A 119 14.68 -4.40 13.62
CA ALA A 119 14.88 -5.84 13.75
C ALA A 119 13.61 -6.62 13.40
N GLN A 120 12.45 -6.17 13.89
CA GLN A 120 11.17 -6.82 13.59
C GLN A 120 10.80 -6.70 12.09
N PHE A 121 11.07 -5.55 11.47
CA PHE A 121 10.89 -5.36 10.02
C PHE A 121 11.74 -6.36 9.22
N VAL A 122 13.04 -6.48 9.55
CA VAL A 122 13.96 -7.42 8.90
C VAL A 122 13.48 -8.86 9.05
N VAL A 123 13.00 -9.25 10.24
CA VAL A 123 12.42 -10.58 10.48
C VAL A 123 11.19 -10.81 9.60
N LEU A 124 10.23 -9.87 9.56
CA LEU A 124 9.02 -9.99 8.75
C LEU A 124 9.33 -10.12 7.25
N VAL A 125 10.17 -9.24 6.71
CA VAL A 125 10.57 -9.27 5.30
C VAL A 125 11.32 -10.57 4.98
N THR A 126 12.21 -11.02 5.86
CA THR A 126 12.93 -12.29 5.68
C THR A 126 11.97 -13.49 5.68
N LEU A 127 10.96 -13.50 6.55
CA LEU A 127 9.93 -14.56 6.55
C LEU A 127 9.14 -14.57 5.24
N ILE A 128 8.69 -13.41 4.75
CA ILE A 128 7.95 -13.30 3.48
C ILE A 128 8.80 -13.82 2.31
N ILE A 129 10.05 -13.37 2.21
CA ILE A 129 10.96 -13.74 1.11
C ILE A 129 11.36 -15.22 1.18
N LYS A 130 11.53 -15.80 2.39
CA LYS A 130 11.85 -17.21 2.55
C LYS A 130 10.67 -18.12 2.24
N GLU A 131 9.45 -17.74 2.63
CA GLU A 131 8.26 -18.57 2.43
C GLU A 131 7.76 -18.55 0.99
N SER A 132 7.94 -17.42 0.28
CA SER A 132 7.50 -17.28 -1.10
C SER A 132 8.68 -17.11 -2.06
N THR A 133 9.05 -18.20 -2.73
CA THR A 133 10.07 -18.22 -3.79
C THR A 133 9.74 -17.25 -4.93
N ILE A 134 8.46 -17.01 -5.18
CA ILE A 134 7.96 -16.11 -6.22
C ILE A 134 8.13 -14.66 -5.82
N ILE A 135 7.74 -14.29 -4.60
CA ILE A 135 7.97 -12.93 -4.11
C ILE A 135 9.48 -12.65 -4.12
N LYS A 136 10.32 -13.62 -3.71
CA LYS A 136 11.78 -13.52 -3.81
C LYS A 136 12.26 -13.33 -5.25
N TYR A 137 11.67 -14.06 -6.20
CA TYR A 137 12.01 -13.96 -7.62
C TYR A 137 11.63 -12.58 -8.19
N CYS A 138 10.37 -12.18 -8.01
CA CYS A 138 9.84 -10.92 -8.52
C CYS A 138 10.47 -9.70 -7.84
N SER A 139 10.76 -9.74 -6.54
CA SER A 139 11.37 -8.60 -5.83
C SER A 139 12.77 -8.27 -6.34
N ARG A 140 13.56 -9.28 -6.72
CA ARG A 140 14.89 -9.10 -7.33
C ARG A 140 14.85 -8.54 -8.74
N ARG A 141 13.71 -8.66 -9.42
CA ARG A 141 13.51 -8.29 -10.83
C ARG A 141 12.39 -7.28 -11.00
N LEU A 142 12.05 -6.54 -9.94
CA LEU A 142 10.82 -5.75 -9.88
C LEU A 142 10.72 -4.79 -11.08
N LEU A 143 11.80 -4.10 -11.45
CA LEU A 143 11.82 -3.18 -12.60
C LEU A 143 11.68 -3.87 -13.97
N LEU A 144 12.05 -5.14 -14.08
CA LEU A 144 12.17 -5.84 -15.37
C LEU A 144 10.84 -6.37 -15.92
N ILE A 145 9.76 -6.41 -15.11
CA ILE A 145 8.40 -6.91 -15.42
C ILE A 145 8.28 -7.87 -16.62
N GLU A 146 7.92 -9.12 -16.34
CA GLU A 146 7.84 -10.15 -17.39
C GLU A 146 6.39 -10.30 -17.89
N SER A 147 6.11 -9.69 -19.04
CA SER A 147 4.78 -9.73 -19.67
C SER A 147 4.63 -10.88 -20.67
N LYS A 148 5.68 -11.18 -21.46
CA LYS A 148 5.77 -12.32 -22.37
C LYS A 148 7.21 -12.84 -22.43
N PRO A 149 7.46 -14.16 -22.64
CA PRO A 149 6.50 -15.28 -22.69
C PRO A 149 6.17 -15.88 -21.30
N ARG A 150 6.84 -15.44 -20.24
CA ARG A 150 6.70 -15.92 -18.86
C ARG A 150 5.74 -14.99 -18.09
N SER A 151 4.43 -15.27 -18.13
CA SER A 151 3.36 -14.35 -17.70
C SER A 151 3.24 -14.15 -16.17
N MET A 152 4.31 -13.68 -15.52
CA MET A 152 4.33 -13.28 -14.10
C MET A 152 3.83 -11.85 -13.89
N ARG A 153 3.44 -11.17 -14.98
CA ARG A 153 2.93 -9.80 -15.02
C ARG A 153 2.03 -9.44 -13.85
N ASN A 154 0.99 -10.23 -13.58
CA ASN A 154 0.01 -9.91 -12.55
C ASN A 154 0.64 -9.92 -11.15
N VAL A 155 1.59 -10.83 -10.88
CA VAL A 155 2.35 -10.84 -9.62
C VAL A 155 3.21 -9.58 -9.48
N TYR A 156 3.90 -9.16 -10.55
CA TYR A 156 4.67 -7.91 -10.55
C TYR A 156 3.77 -6.70 -10.29
N ILE A 157 2.61 -6.64 -10.94
CA ILE A 157 1.62 -5.56 -10.75
C ILE A 157 1.12 -5.55 -9.31
N LEU A 158 0.70 -6.69 -8.75
CA LEU A 158 0.23 -6.77 -7.37
C LEU A 158 1.32 -6.30 -6.37
N LEU A 159 2.57 -6.73 -6.55
CA LEU A 159 3.68 -6.33 -5.67
C LEU A 159 4.01 -4.85 -5.77
N SER A 160 4.15 -4.35 -7.00
CA SER A 160 4.54 -2.96 -7.24
C SER A 160 3.42 -1.97 -6.90
N ASP A 161 2.15 -2.30 -7.15
CA ASP A 161 1.02 -1.48 -6.72
C ASP A 161 0.81 -1.53 -5.21
N SER A 162 1.07 -2.67 -4.56
CA SER A 162 1.11 -2.72 -3.09
C SER A 162 2.22 -1.81 -2.55
N LEU A 163 3.40 -1.77 -3.18
CA LEU A 163 4.48 -0.87 -2.79
C LEU A 163 4.05 0.61 -2.87
N THR A 164 3.23 1.01 -3.85
CA THR A 164 2.69 2.38 -3.91
C THR A 164 1.81 2.73 -2.71
N SER A 165 1.01 1.78 -2.21
CA SER A 165 0.17 1.98 -1.02
C SER A 165 0.99 2.01 0.28
N PHE A 166 2.18 1.40 0.29
CA PHE A 166 3.12 1.42 1.42
C PHE A 166 4.08 2.63 1.41
N ASN A 167 3.98 3.52 0.43
CA ASN A 167 4.95 4.60 0.21
C ASN A 167 5.15 5.50 1.45
N ARG A 168 4.07 6.07 2.01
CA ARG A 168 4.16 6.92 3.21
C ARG A 168 4.67 6.18 4.45
N PRO A 169 4.15 4.99 4.82
CA PRO A 169 4.73 4.19 5.89
C PRO A 169 6.23 3.88 5.73
N LEU A 170 6.69 3.63 4.51
CA LEU A 170 8.10 3.38 4.23
C LEU A 170 8.95 4.63 4.43
N ILE A 171 8.47 5.80 3.97
CA ILE A 171 9.14 7.08 4.21
C ILE A 171 9.28 7.34 5.72
N ASP A 172 8.18 7.27 6.47
CA ASP A 172 8.18 7.51 7.93
C ASP A 172 9.16 6.56 8.64
N PHE A 173 9.16 5.29 8.24
CA PHE A 173 10.07 4.27 8.76
C PHE A 173 11.54 4.54 8.42
N THR A 174 11.83 4.94 7.19
CA THR A 174 13.20 5.27 6.76
C THR A 174 13.72 6.51 7.48
N LEU A 175 12.91 7.57 7.59
CA LEU A 175 13.28 8.77 8.33
C LEU A 175 13.54 8.44 9.81
N PHE A 176 12.66 7.66 10.45
CA PHE A 176 12.88 7.22 11.83
C PHE A 176 14.17 6.40 11.97
N SER A 177 14.38 5.43 11.08
CA SER A 177 15.56 4.56 11.13
C SER A 177 16.85 5.34 10.88
N SER A 178 16.80 6.42 10.10
CA SER A 178 17.96 7.28 9.83
C SER A 178 18.46 7.99 11.09
N LEU A 179 17.61 8.21 12.11
CA LEU A 179 18.00 8.81 13.40
C LEU A 179 19.03 7.97 14.16
N LEU A 180 19.15 6.68 13.86
CA LEU A 180 20.23 5.83 14.38
C LEU A 180 21.61 6.25 13.86
N PHE A 181 21.66 6.86 12.68
CA PHE A 181 22.88 7.22 11.96
C PHE A 181 23.13 8.73 11.89
N GLY A 182 22.19 9.54 12.38
CA GLY A 182 22.30 11.00 12.42
C GLY A 182 21.03 11.71 11.91
N LYS A 183 21.16 13.00 11.57
CA LYS A 183 20.03 13.75 11.00
C LYS A 183 19.79 13.28 9.54
N PRO A 184 18.53 13.03 9.13
CA PRO A 184 18.21 12.68 7.75
C PRO A 184 18.62 13.80 6.79
N PHE A 185 18.95 13.43 5.55
CA PHE A 185 19.15 14.39 4.48
C PHE A 185 17.90 15.23 4.23
N LEU A 186 18.09 16.50 3.89
CA LEU A 186 16.99 17.40 3.52
C LEU A 186 16.21 16.82 2.33
N ASN A 187 14.87 16.84 2.41
CA ASN A 187 13.95 16.35 1.37
C ASN A 187 14.12 14.86 0.99
N LEU A 188 14.76 14.05 1.84
CA LEU A 188 14.88 12.60 1.63
C LEU A 188 13.51 11.94 1.47
N ASP A 189 12.51 12.44 2.20
CA ASP A 189 11.12 11.99 2.13
C ASP A 189 10.51 12.15 0.74
N LEU A 190 10.80 13.28 0.07
CA LEU A 190 10.33 13.54 -1.29
C LEU A 190 10.99 12.61 -2.29
N PHE A 191 12.30 12.38 -2.18
CA PHE A 191 13.00 11.42 -3.02
C PHE A 191 12.42 10.01 -2.85
N LEU A 192 12.31 9.54 -1.60
CA LEU A 192 11.74 8.23 -1.30
C LEU A 192 10.30 8.08 -1.84
N SER A 193 9.51 9.17 -1.78
CA SER A 193 8.14 9.17 -2.30
C SER A 193 8.03 8.91 -3.80
N THR A 194 9.09 9.18 -4.58
CA THR A 194 9.11 8.94 -6.03
C THR A 194 9.40 7.48 -6.38
N ILE A 195 10.02 6.70 -5.49
CA ILE A 195 10.53 5.35 -5.81
C ILE A 195 9.41 4.40 -6.24
N PRO A 196 8.31 4.21 -5.48
CA PRO A 196 7.27 3.26 -5.88
C PRO A 196 6.58 3.63 -7.20
N SER A 197 6.28 4.92 -7.41
CA SER A 197 5.70 5.40 -8.66
C SER A 197 6.69 5.25 -9.82
N GLY A 198 7.98 5.53 -9.59
CA GLY A 198 9.05 5.33 -10.57
C GLY A 198 9.13 3.88 -11.03
N VAL A 199 9.10 2.92 -10.10
CA VAL A 199 9.07 1.48 -10.43
C VAL A 199 7.92 1.18 -11.40
N ARG A 200 6.70 1.68 -11.14
CA ARG A 200 5.54 1.45 -12.01
C ARG A 200 5.69 2.13 -13.37
N ILE A 201 6.22 3.35 -13.42
CA ILE A 201 6.49 4.07 -14.67
C ILE A 201 7.44 3.25 -15.56
N PHE A 202 8.58 2.81 -15.01
CA PHE A 202 9.54 1.98 -15.74
C PHE A 202 8.92 0.68 -16.24
N GLN A 203 8.16 -0.01 -15.37
CA GLN A 203 7.46 -1.22 -15.75
C GLN A 203 6.50 -0.95 -16.92
N CYS A 204 5.62 0.05 -16.81
CA CYS A 204 4.63 0.38 -17.83
C CYS A 204 5.27 0.77 -19.18
N ILE A 205 6.33 1.58 -19.16
CA ILE A 205 7.08 1.95 -20.38
C ILE A 205 7.70 0.71 -21.03
N ARG A 206 8.28 -0.18 -20.22
CA ARG A 206 8.85 -1.44 -20.73
C ARG A 206 7.77 -2.32 -21.35
N GLU A 207 6.62 -2.46 -20.70
CA GLU A 207 5.50 -3.22 -21.25
C GLU A 207 5.01 -2.63 -22.57
N TYR A 208 4.93 -1.30 -22.68
CA TYR A 208 4.59 -0.60 -23.93
C TYR A 208 5.53 -1.03 -25.07
N PHE A 209 6.85 -1.00 -24.85
CA PHE A 209 7.82 -1.41 -25.88
C PHE A 209 7.76 -2.91 -26.23
N ILE A 210 7.39 -3.77 -25.27
CA ILE A 210 7.29 -5.22 -25.51
C ILE A 210 5.98 -5.59 -26.22
N MET A 211 4.88 -4.95 -25.84
CA MET A 211 3.52 -5.33 -26.24
C MET A 211 2.97 -4.46 -27.37
N ASN A 212 3.57 -3.29 -27.61
CA ASN A 212 3.09 -2.25 -28.52
C ASN A 212 1.62 -1.85 -28.25
N ASP A 213 1.25 -1.79 -26.97
CA ASP A 213 -0.10 -1.46 -26.51
C ASP A 213 -0.10 -0.13 -25.76
N THR A 214 -0.80 0.86 -26.32
CA THR A 214 -0.87 2.22 -25.79
C THR A 214 -1.54 2.30 -24.41
N GLU A 215 -2.31 1.28 -23.99
CA GLU A 215 -2.83 1.18 -22.62
C GLU A 215 -1.69 1.29 -21.59
N HIS A 216 -0.55 0.67 -21.86
CA HIS A 216 0.59 0.74 -20.96
C HIS A 216 1.20 2.14 -20.86
N LEU A 217 1.14 2.93 -21.93
CA LEU A 217 1.59 4.33 -21.90
C LEU A 217 0.62 5.21 -21.08
N PHE A 218 -0.68 5.00 -21.21
CA PHE A 218 -1.66 5.66 -20.34
C PHE A 218 -1.42 5.28 -18.87
N ASN A 219 -1.12 4.02 -18.59
CA ASN A 219 -0.79 3.57 -17.24
C ASN A 219 0.49 4.24 -16.71
N ALA A 220 1.51 4.40 -17.56
CA ALA A 220 2.71 5.17 -17.19
C ALA A 220 2.33 6.63 -16.85
N GLY A 221 1.51 7.27 -17.67
CA GLY A 221 0.98 8.62 -17.42
C GLY A 221 0.22 8.73 -16.09
N LYS A 222 -0.54 7.70 -15.72
CA LYS A 222 -1.22 7.61 -14.42
C LYS A 222 -0.23 7.72 -13.27
N TYR A 223 0.84 6.91 -13.24
CA TYR A 223 1.83 6.97 -12.16
C TYR A 223 2.71 8.23 -12.23
N SER A 224 2.96 8.78 -13.43
CA SER A 224 3.69 10.04 -13.63
C SER A 224 2.92 11.27 -13.12
N SER A 225 1.58 11.22 -13.06
CA SER A 225 0.77 12.34 -12.58
C SER A 225 1.04 12.77 -11.13
N ASN A 226 1.75 11.94 -10.35
CA ASN A 226 2.21 12.29 -9.00
C ASN A 226 3.48 13.16 -8.99
N ILE A 227 4.28 13.14 -10.06
CA ILE A 227 5.57 13.86 -10.13
C ILE A 227 5.38 15.38 -10.03
N PRO A 228 4.45 16.02 -10.77
CA PRO A 228 4.20 17.45 -10.64
C PRO A 228 3.77 17.87 -9.22
N ILE A 229 3.01 17.02 -8.53
CA ILE A 229 2.57 17.27 -7.14
C ILE A 229 3.78 17.29 -6.20
N ILE A 230 4.69 16.33 -6.36
CA ILE A 230 5.95 16.28 -5.58
C ILE A 230 6.81 17.50 -5.90
N ALA A 231 6.93 17.90 -7.17
CA ALA A 231 7.68 19.09 -7.58
C ALA A 231 7.09 20.36 -6.97
N CYS A 232 5.76 20.52 -6.96
CA CYS A 232 5.10 21.63 -6.25
C CYS A 232 5.42 21.61 -4.76
N THR A 233 5.32 20.43 -4.13
CA THR A 233 5.61 20.27 -2.69
C THR A 233 7.06 20.64 -2.37
N TRP A 234 8.00 20.22 -3.22
CA TRP A 234 9.41 20.57 -3.08
C TRP A 234 9.62 22.08 -3.20
N TYR A 235 9.06 22.71 -4.24
CA TYR A 235 9.19 24.14 -4.49
C TYR A 235 8.67 24.97 -3.30
N MET A 236 7.51 24.61 -2.75
CA MET A 236 6.92 25.29 -1.60
C MET A 236 7.72 25.12 -0.30
N ARG A 237 8.53 24.05 -0.18
CA ARG A 237 9.39 23.84 1.00
C ARG A 237 10.70 24.61 0.94
N THR A 238 11.15 24.97 -0.26
CA THR A 238 12.46 25.61 -0.47
C THR A 238 12.38 27.12 -0.63
N HIS A 239 11.17 27.68 -0.76
CA HIS A 239 10.93 29.11 -0.94
C HIS A 239 10.11 29.66 0.23
N SER A 240 10.28 30.94 0.54
CA SER A 240 9.47 31.63 1.54
C SER A 240 8.04 31.86 1.02
N ASP A 241 7.06 31.97 1.93
CA ASP A 241 5.66 32.21 1.55
C ASP A 241 5.46 33.48 0.70
N SER A 242 6.33 34.49 0.88
CA SER A 242 6.35 35.72 0.08
C SER A 242 6.83 35.53 -1.36
N GLU A 243 7.64 34.50 -1.63
CA GLU A 243 8.20 34.19 -2.96
C GLU A 243 7.30 33.25 -3.77
N ILE A 244 6.41 32.50 -3.10
CA ILE A 244 5.52 31.54 -3.75
C ILE A 244 4.37 32.30 -4.43
N PRO A 245 4.19 32.18 -5.76
CA PRO A 245 3.08 32.82 -6.44
C PRO A 245 1.74 32.33 -5.87
N LYS A 246 0.78 33.24 -5.64
CA LYS A 246 -0.56 32.89 -5.11
C LYS A 246 -1.29 31.83 -5.95
N SER A 247 -0.96 31.72 -7.25
CA SER A 247 -1.52 30.72 -8.17
C SER A 247 -1.03 29.29 -7.90
N PHE A 248 0.08 29.11 -7.17
CA PHE A 248 0.73 27.82 -6.99
C PHE A 248 -0.10 26.84 -6.14
N TYR A 249 -0.76 27.35 -5.09
CA TYR A 249 -1.67 26.57 -4.25
C TYR A 249 -2.84 25.99 -5.07
N PRO A 250 -3.65 26.80 -5.81
CA PRO A 250 -4.67 26.27 -6.73
C PRO A 250 -4.13 25.26 -7.73
N ILE A 251 -2.95 25.48 -8.32
CA ILE A 251 -2.34 24.54 -9.27
C ILE A 251 -2.09 23.18 -8.60
N GLN A 252 -1.53 23.16 -7.40
CA GLN A 252 -1.30 21.92 -6.66
C GLN A 252 -2.61 21.18 -6.36
N ILE A 253 -3.68 21.90 -5.99
CA ILE A 253 -5.01 21.31 -5.79
C ILE A 253 -5.55 20.69 -7.08
N TRP A 254 -5.42 21.37 -8.22
CA TRP A 254 -5.83 20.81 -9.51
C TRP A 254 -5.03 19.56 -9.88
N LEU A 255 -3.72 19.54 -9.62
CA LEU A 255 -2.89 18.36 -9.85
C LEU A 255 -3.32 17.18 -8.96
N LEU A 256 -3.64 17.43 -7.68
CA LEU A 256 -4.19 16.42 -6.76
C LEU A 256 -5.55 15.88 -7.22
N LEU A 257 -6.45 16.75 -7.70
CA LEU A 257 -7.73 16.35 -8.29
C LEU A 257 -7.53 15.47 -9.52
N LEU A 258 -6.68 15.89 -10.45
CA LEU A 258 -6.39 15.15 -11.68
C LEU A 258 -5.77 13.78 -11.36
N ASN A 259 -4.80 13.71 -10.46
CA ASN A 259 -4.21 12.45 -10.02
C ASN A 259 -5.26 11.52 -9.38
N SER A 260 -6.08 12.04 -8.46
CA SER A 260 -7.11 11.26 -7.77
C SER A 260 -8.17 10.75 -8.75
N ALA A 261 -8.66 11.61 -9.64
CA ALA A 261 -9.66 11.26 -10.64
C ALA A 261 -9.13 10.25 -11.67
N TYR A 262 -7.92 10.47 -12.20
CA TYR A 262 -7.33 9.57 -13.18
C TYR A 262 -7.09 8.18 -12.57
N THR A 263 -6.53 8.16 -11.36
CA THR A 263 -6.19 6.90 -10.73
C THR A 263 -7.46 6.15 -10.24
N PHE A 264 -8.50 6.85 -9.78
CA PHE A 264 -9.83 6.25 -9.51
C PHE A 264 -10.48 5.67 -10.77
N PHE A 265 -10.47 6.43 -11.87
CA PHE A 265 -10.96 5.95 -13.16
C PHE A 265 -10.23 4.67 -13.57
N TRP A 266 -8.91 4.63 -13.41
CA TRP A 266 -8.12 3.46 -13.75
C TRP A 266 -8.55 2.22 -12.95
N ASP A 267 -8.67 2.36 -11.63
CA ASP A 267 -9.04 1.26 -10.74
C ASP A 267 -10.41 0.68 -11.14
N VAL A 268 -11.41 1.53 -11.34
CA VAL A 268 -12.79 1.08 -11.66
C VAL A 268 -12.90 0.58 -13.10
N ARG A 269 -12.47 1.39 -14.08
CA ARG A 269 -12.75 1.15 -15.49
C ARG A 269 -11.78 0.16 -16.14
N MET A 270 -10.50 0.24 -15.79
CA MET A 270 -9.43 -0.54 -16.42
C MET A 270 -9.16 -1.81 -15.61
N ASP A 271 -8.88 -1.67 -14.32
CA ASP A 271 -8.50 -2.80 -13.49
C ASP A 271 -9.68 -3.71 -13.14
N TRP A 272 -10.80 -3.14 -12.71
CA TRP A 272 -12.01 -3.89 -12.37
C TRP A 272 -12.91 -4.15 -13.58
N THR A 273 -12.56 -3.64 -14.76
CA THR A 273 -13.32 -3.75 -16.01
C THR A 273 -14.80 -3.37 -15.90
N ILE A 274 -15.12 -2.42 -15.02
CA ILE A 274 -16.50 -1.96 -14.80
C ILE A 274 -16.89 -0.96 -15.88
N THR A 275 -17.97 -1.25 -16.62
CA THR A 275 -18.40 -0.44 -17.76
C THR A 275 -19.25 0.76 -17.37
N SER A 276 -20.14 0.62 -16.40
CA SER A 276 -20.92 1.73 -15.82
C SER A 276 -21.46 1.36 -14.45
N VAL A 277 -22.03 2.34 -13.73
CA VAL A 277 -22.67 2.09 -12.42
C VAL A 277 -23.97 1.28 -12.57
N ILE A 278 -24.64 1.36 -13.71
CA ILE A 278 -25.89 0.62 -13.98
C ILE A 278 -25.54 -0.79 -14.47
N THR A 279 -24.72 -0.85 -15.51
CA THR A 279 -24.27 -2.09 -16.14
C THR A 279 -22.82 -2.30 -15.75
N LEU A 280 -22.61 -2.95 -14.59
CA LEU A 280 -21.28 -3.17 -14.03
C LEU A 280 -20.36 -3.91 -15.00
N ARG A 281 -20.76 -5.09 -15.50
CA ARG A 281 -20.07 -5.79 -16.59
C ARG A 281 -21.07 -6.45 -17.52
N LYS A 282 -20.74 -6.49 -18.81
CA LYS A 282 -21.55 -7.17 -19.85
C LYS A 282 -21.40 -8.70 -19.82
N SER A 283 -20.26 -9.20 -19.35
CA SER A 283 -19.94 -10.64 -19.34
C SER A 283 -20.57 -11.34 -18.13
N LYS A 284 -19.86 -11.34 -17.01
CA LYS A 284 -20.22 -12.05 -15.79
C LYS A 284 -19.86 -11.22 -14.56
N LEU A 285 -20.75 -11.24 -13.56
CA LEU A 285 -20.48 -10.75 -12.22
C LEU A 285 -20.31 -11.94 -11.28
N THR A 286 -19.20 -11.96 -10.54
CA THR A 286 -18.93 -13.00 -9.55
C THR A 286 -19.62 -12.69 -8.22
N PHE A 287 -19.67 -11.42 -7.83
CA PHE A 287 -20.28 -10.97 -6.58
C PHE A 287 -21.67 -10.35 -6.82
N ALA A 288 -22.43 -10.14 -5.74
CA ALA A 288 -23.67 -9.37 -5.83
C ALA A 288 -23.37 -7.92 -6.25
N PRO A 289 -24.20 -7.26 -7.09
CA PRO A 289 -23.98 -5.89 -7.55
C PRO A 289 -23.68 -4.89 -6.42
N LYS A 290 -24.34 -5.04 -5.26
CA LYS A 290 -24.12 -4.17 -4.08
C LYS A 290 -22.66 -4.17 -3.60
N VAL A 291 -21.95 -5.29 -3.75
CA VAL A 291 -20.53 -5.43 -3.35
C VAL A 291 -19.63 -4.56 -4.24
N TYR A 292 -19.89 -4.54 -5.56
CA TYR A 292 -19.17 -3.66 -6.49
C TYR A 292 -19.46 -2.18 -6.20
N HIS A 293 -20.72 -1.81 -5.98
CA HIS A 293 -21.08 -0.42 -5.65
C HIS A 293 -20.41 0.05 -4.36
N PHE A 294 -20.44 -0.77 -3.31
CA PHE A 294 -19.75 -0.47 -2.06
C PHE A 294 -18.26 -0.25 -2.28
N ALA A 295 -17.61 -1.12 -3.06
CA ALA A 295 -16.19 -0.99 -3.36
C ALA A 295 -15.85 0.27 -4.17
N ILE A 296 -16.67 0.63 -5.16
CA ILE A 296 -16.51 1.86 -5.94
C ILE A 296 -16.61 3.08 -5.02
N VAL A 297 -17.64 3.14 -4.16
CA VAL A 297 -17.84 4.25 -3.22
C VAL A 297 -16.70 4.32 -2.21
N ALA A 298 -16.27 3.18 -1.66
CA ALA A 298 -15.16 3.12 -0.72
C ALA A 298 -13.84 3.58 -1.36
N ASP A 299 -13.54 3.15 -2.59
CA ASP A 299 -12.34 3.60 -3.30
C ASP A 299 -12.40 5.11 -3.57
N PHE A 300 -13.55 5.62 -4.03
CA PHE A 300 -13.76 7.05 -4.26
C PHE A 300 -13.51 7.88 -2.98
N ILE A 301 -14.17 7.54 -1.88
CA ILE A 301 -14.03 8.28 -0.61
C ILE A 301 -12.57 8.31 -0.15
N LEU A 302 -11.87 7.16 -0.21
CA LEU A 302 -10.49 7.06 0.23
C LEU A 302 -9.51 7.76 -0.73
N ARG A 303 -9.77 7.75 -2.05
CA ARG A 303 -8.94 8.46 -3.05
C ARG A 303 -8.98 9.96 -2.86
N PHE A 304 -10.17 10.48 -2.59
CA PHE A 304 -10.42 11.90 -2.39
C PHE A 304 -10.31 12.31 -0.93
N TRP A 305 -9.71 11.47 -0.08
CA TRP A 305 -9.66 11.75 1.36
C TRP A 305 -8.93 13.06 1.69
N TRP A 306 -7.95 13.43 0.87
CA TRP A 306 -7.22 14.68 1.02
C TRP A 306 -8.11 15.93 0.95
N LEU A 307 -9.28 15.88 0.28
CA LEU A 307 -10.26 16.97 0.29
C LEU A 307 -10.81 17.20 1.70
N TRP A 308 -11.15 16.12 2.41
CA TRP A 308 -11.59 16.21 3.80
C TRP A 308 -10.50 16.85 4.66
N ILE A 309 -9.24 16.44 4.49
CA ILE A 309 -8.12 17.05 5.21
C ILE A 309 -8.09 18.58 4.98
N ILE A 310 -8.21 19.03 3.73
CA ILE A 310 -8.19 20.47 3.42
C ILE A 310 -9.39 21.21 4.03
N PHE A 311 -10.61 20.71 3.82
CA PHE A 311 -11.82 21.35 4.33
C PHE A 311 -11.82 21.49 5.85
N TYR A 312 -11.31 20.49 6.56
CA TYR A 312 -11.23 20.53 8.03
C TYR A 312 -10.01 21.28 8.56
N THR A 313 -8.91 21.36 7.79
CA THR A 313 -7.71 22.12 8.21
C THR A 313 -7.89 23.63 8.03
N GLN A 314 -8.75 24.08 7.11
CA GLN A 314 -9.04 25.52 6.91
C GLN A 314 -9.97 26.11 7.96
N ASN A 315 -10.81 25.30 8.61
CA ASN A 315 -11.71 25.72 9.68
C ASN A 315 -11.05 25.46 11.04
N SER A 316 -10.24 26.41 11.51
CA SER A 316 -9.55 26.42 12.80
C SER A 316 -10.45 26.14 14.01
N ALA A 317 -10.84 24.89 14.29
CA ALA A 317 -11.48 24.47 15.55
C ALA A 317 -11.67 22.96 15.76
N SER A 318 -11.54 22.07 14.76
CA SER A 318 -11.87 20.65 14.96
C SER A 318 -10.64 19.76 15.15
N LYS A 319 -10.36 19.39 16.41
CA LYS A 319 -9.64 18.16 16.74
C LYS A 319 -10.59 16.96 16.51
N PHE A 320 -10.09 15.93 15.80
CA PHE A 320 -10.69 14.59 15.52
C PHE A 320 -11.56 14.48 14.25
N ILE A 321 -11.54 13.37 13.46
CA ILE A 321 -11.90 11.98 13.85
C ILE A 321 -11.00 10.86 13.26
N PHE A 322 -10.04 11.14 12.36
CA PHE A 322 -8.98 10.19 12.00
C PHE A 322 -7.66 10.95 11.88
N PHE A 323 -6.62 10.51 12.60
CA PHE A 323 -5.32 11.16 12.50
C PHE A 323 -4.71 10.82 11.12
N SER A 324 -3.73 11.61 10.70
CA SER A 324 -2.97 11.38 9.47
C SER A 324 -2.37 9.96 9.38
N SER A 325 -2.18 9.29 10.53
CA SER A 325 -1.69 7.93 10.66
C SER A 325 -2.69 6.83 10.30
N GLU A 326 -3.99 7.00 10.56
CA GLU A 326 -5.04 6.00 10.38
C GLU A 326 -5.29 5.76 8.89
N LEU A 327 -5.03 6.78 8.08
CA LEU A 327 -5.13 6.71 6.62
C LEU A 327 -4.24 5.65 6.01
N TYR A 328 -3.14 5.27 6.67
CA TYR A 328 -2.28 4.23 6.16
C TYR A 328 -2.95 2.86 6.23
N TYR A 329 -3.74 2.61 7.28
CA TYR A 329 -4.51 1.37 7.40
C TYR A 329 -5.64 1.33 6.36
N PHE A 330 -6.35 2.44 6.18
CA PHE A 330 -7.37 2.54 5.16
C PHE A 330 -6.80 2.39 3.74
N GLU A 331 -5.63 2.93 3.45
CA GLU A 331 -4.97 2.76 2.15
C GLU A 331 -4.59 1.29 1.89
N VAL A 332 -4.10 0.57 2.91
CA VAL A 332 -3.82 -0.87 2.78
C VAL A 332 -5.10 -1.69 2.60
N ILE A 333 -6.19 -1.35 3.29
CA ILE A 333 -7.51 -1.98 3.11
C ILE A 333 -8.07 -1.67 1.72
N ARG A 334 -7.97 -0.43 1.24
CA ARG A 334 -8.36 -0.02 -0.10
C ARG A 334 -7.61 -0.83 -1.16
N ARG A 335 -6.29 -1.00 -0.98
CA ARG A 335 -5.49 -1.87 -1.86
C ARG A 335 -5.96 -3.32 -1.82
N ALA A 336 -6.28 -3.87 -0.65
CA ALA A 336 -6.83 -5.23 -0.56
C ALA A 336 -8.16 -5.37 -1.32
N ASN A 337 -9.05 -4.38 -1.22
CA ASN A 337 -10.27 -4.32 -2.03
C ASN A 337 -9.93 -4.30 -3.53
N TRP A 338 -9.01 -3.43 -3.96
CA TRP A 338 -8.57 -3.38 -5.35
C TRP A 338 -8.03 -4.74 -5.84
N ILE A 339 -7.25 -5.47 -5.02
CA ILE A 339 -6.73 -6.82 -5.37
C ILE A 339 -7.90 -7.79 -5.61
N ILE A 340 -8.94 -7.79 -4.78
CA ILE A 340 -10.10 -8.68 -4.92
C ILE A 340 -10.76 -8.49 -6.30
N PHE A 341 -11.10 -7.25 -6.65
CA PHE A 341 -11.79 -6.96 -7.90
C PHE A 341 -10.86 -7.06 -9.12
N LYS A 342 -9.56 -6.77 -8.96
CA LYS A 342 -8.56 -6.97 -10.01
C LYS A 342 -8.41 -8.46 -10.37
N LEU A 343 -8.19 -9.31 -9.37
CA LEU A 343 -8.06 -10.76 -9.58
C LEU A 343 -9.35 -11.38 -10.14
N GLU A 344 -10.50 -10.94 -9.63
CA GLU A 344 -11.79 -11.41 -10.13
C GLU A 344 -12.06 -10.93 -11.57
N SER A 345 -11.71 -9.69 -11.91
CA SER A 345 -11.77 -9.15 -13.27
C SER A 345 -10.89 -9.94 -14.24
N GLU A 346 -9.65 -10.23 -13.85
CA GLU A 346 -8.72 -11.03 -14.68
C GLU A 346 -9.17 -12.49 -14.81
N TYR A 347 -9.78 -13.05 -13.77
CA TYR A 347 -10.36 -14.39 -13.81
C TYR A 347 -11.54 -14.47 -14.79
N VAL A 348 -12.48 -13.52 -14.70
CA VAL A 348 -13.69 -13.50 -15.53
C VAL A 348 -13.39 -13.20 -17.00
N ASN A 349 -12.43 -12.32 -17.28
CA ASN A 349 -12.12 -11.91 -18.65
C ASN A 349 -11.04 -12.78 -19.31
N ARG A 350 -10.61 -13.87 -18.67
CA ARG A 350 -9.66 -14.80 -19.28
C ARG A 350 -10.34 -15.53 -20.45
N PRO A 351 -9.72 -15.59 -21.64
CA PRO A 351 -10.24 -16.42 -22.71
C PRO A 351 -10.23 -17.89 -22.25
N ILE A 352 -11.35 -18.58 -22.44
CA ILE A 352 -11.43 -20.03 -22.28
C ILE A 352 -10.42 -20.60 -23.28
N LYS A 353 -9.47 -21.42 -22.81
CA LYS A 353 -8.64 -22.21 -23.72
C LYS A 353 -9.58 -23.18 -24.44
N SER A 354 -9.94 -22.84 -25.67
CA SER A 354 -10.66 -23.71 -26.60
C SER A 354 -9.80 -24.90 -26.98
#